data_AF-A0A3A8TRL4-F1
#
_entry.id   AF-A0A3A8TRL4-F1
#
_cell.length_a   1.000
_cell.length_b   1.000
_cell.length_c   1.000
_cell.angle_alpha   90.00
_cell.angle_beta   90.00
_cell.angle_gamma   90.00
#
_symmetry.space_group_name_H-M   'P 1'
#
loop_
_entity.id
_entity.type
_entity.pdbx_description
1 polymer ?
#
loop_
_entity_poly.entity_id
_entity_poly.type
_entity_poly.pdbx_seq_one_letter_code
_entity_poly.pdbx_strand_id
1 'polypeptide(L)'
;KSSFLSFSPIIIIEDLYLQTFLHSLRKDNGYRVYTDEDIQRLKIIRSLRCANYSLESILRLLQQLSQNPGTDIRSTLNTPKQTDDIISVCDRLMESLSAAEQNAADLLDMLHDMKARFS
;
A
#
# COMPACT_ATOMS: atom_id res chain seq x y z
N LYS A 1 0.90 -30.93 12.76
CA LYS A 1 1.10 -30.68 11.31
C LYS A 1 1.46 -29.21 11.16
N SER A 2 2.74 -28.88 11.28
CA SER A 2 3.22 -27.50 11.19
C SER A 2 3.64 -27.25 9.76
N SER A 3 2.89 -26.37 9.09
CA SER A 3 3.13 -25.93 7.73
C SER A 3 4.42 -25.11 7.72
N PHE A 4 5.55 -25.76 7.43
CA PHE A 4 6.74 -25.09 6.95
C PHE A 4 6.39 -24.45 5.61
N LEU A 5 5.99 -23.17 5.65
CA LEU A 5 5.90 -22.37 4.45
C LEU A 5 7.33 -22.14 3.95
N SER A 6 7.75 -22.98 3.01
CA SER A 6 8.95 -22.80 2.21
C SER A 6 8.76 -21.57 1.32
N PHE A 7 9.09 -20.39 1.84
CA PHE A 7 9.20 -19.20 1.00
C PHE A 7 10.59 -19.17 0.38
N SER A 8 10.63 -19.18 -0.96
CA SER A 8 11.85 -19.14 -1.76
C SER A 8 12.78 -17.99 -1.33
N PRO A 9 14.11 -18.20 -1.28
CA PRO A 9 15.08 -17.23 -0.77
C PRO A 9 15.10 -15.88 -1.54
N ILE A 10 14.51 -15.83 -2.74
CA ILE A 10 14.36 -14.61 -3.55
C ILE A 10 13.36 -13.61 -2.93
N ILE A 11 12.37 -14.06 -2.15
CA ILE A 11 11.37 -13.16 -1.52
C ILE A 11 11.99 -12.35 -0.36
N ILE A 12 13.11 -12.81 0.21
CA ILE A 12 13.68 -12.22 1.43
C ILE A 12 14.46 -10.92 1.14
N ILE A 13 14.90 -10.67 -0.10
CA ILE A 13 15.78 -9.53 -0.40
C ILE A 13 15.00 -8.22 -0.62
N GLU A 14 13.81 -8.23 -1.23
CA GLU A 14 12.96 -7.02 -1.31
C GLU A 14 12.18 -6.73 -0.02
N ASP A 15 11.87 -7.76 0.77
CA ASP A 15 11.18 -7.61 2.08
C ASP A 15 12.12 -7.07 3.19
N LEU A 16 13.43 -6.96 2.94
CA LEU A 16 14.44 -6.66 3.97
C LEU A 16 14.24 -5.30 4.65
N TYR A 17 13.68 -4.31 3.95
CA TYR A 17 13.49 -2.98 4.51
C TYR A 17 12.30 -2.92 5.51
N LEU A 18 11.26 -3.74 5.31
CA LEU A 18 10.12 -3.82 6.24
C LEU A 18 10.33 -4.81 7.39
N GLN A 19 11.27 -5.73 7.24
CA GLN A 19 11.63 -6.68 8.30
C GLN A 19 12.14 -5.99 9.58
N THR A 20 12.54 -4.72 9.51
CA THR A 20 12.94 -3.91 10.67
C THR A 20 11.82 -3.72 11.69
N PHE A 21 10.55 -3.89 11.29
CA PHE A 21 9.39 -3.69 12.17
C PHE A 21 8.86 -4.99 12.81
N LEU A 22 9.24 -6.17 12.29
CA LEU A 22 8.83 -7.43 12.89
C LEU A 22 9.80 -7.78 14.02
N HIS A 23 9.32 -7.79 15.27
CA HIS A 23 10.06 -8.35 16.41
C HIS A 23 10.16 -9.88 16.26
N SER A 24 10.92 -10.35 15.27
CA SER A 24 11.14 -11.78 15.09
C SER A 24 12.12 -12.27 16.17
N LEU A 25 11.64 -13.10 17.08
CA LEU A 25 12.51 -13.86 17.98
C LEU A 25 13.37 -14.80 17.13
N ARG A 26 14.66 -14.89 17.44
CA ARG A 26 15.56 -15.85 16.81
C ARG A 26 15.70 -17.07 17.70
N LYS A 27 15.63 -18.26 17.10
CA LYS A 27 16.08 -19.49 17.75
C LYS A 27 17.60 -19.54 17.76
N ASP A 28 18.16 -20.32 18.68
CA ASP A 28 19.61 -20.56 18.78
C ASP A 28 20.23 -21.13 17.49
N ASN A 29 19.40 -21.75 16.64
CA ASN A 29 19.81 -22.25 15.32
C ASN A 29 19.76 -21.20 14.20
N GLY A 30 19.57 -19.92 14.52
CA GLY A 30 19.64 -18.79 13.56
C GLY A 30 18.36 -18.56 12.74
N TYR A 31 17.34 -19.41 12.87
CA TYR A 31 16.07 -19.23 12.17
C TYR A 31 15.19 -18.17 12.85
N ARG A 32 14.49 -17.37 12.04
CA ARG A 32 13.48 -16.43 12.51
C ARG A 32 12.20 -17.17 12.91
N VAL A 33 11.66 -16.82 14.07
CA VAL A 33 10.35 -17.26 14.54
C VAL A 33 9.37 -16.12 14.33
N TYR A 34 8.27 -16.42 13.66
CA TYR A 34 7.17 -15.50 13.42
C TYR A 34 5.97 -15.91 14.29
N THR A 35 5.37 -14.92 14.93
CA THR A 35 4.08 -15.05 15.61
C THR A 35 2.94 -15.01 14.59
N ASP A 36 1.73 -15.40 15.00
CA ASP A 36 0.54 -15.27 14.15
C ASP A 36 0.30 -13.81 13.71
N GLU A 37 0.64 -12.86 14.58
CA GLU A 37 0.55 -11.43 14.29
C GLU A 37 1.53 -11.00 13.19
N ASP A 38 2.75 -11.53 13.21
CA ASP A 38 3.74 -11.29 12.15
C ASP A 38 3.26 -11.85 10.80
N ILE A 39 2.65 -13.04 10.82
CA ILE A 39 2.05 -13.63 9.62
C ILE A 39 0.91 -12.77 9.07
N GLN A 40 0.07 -12.19 9.94
CA GLN A 40 -0.98 -11.26 9.50
C GLN A 40 -0.39 -10.00 8.86
N ARG A 41 0.63 -9.39 9.48
CA ARG A 41 1.33 -8.23 8.91
C ARG A 41 1.94 -8.55 7.55
N LEU A 42 2.60 -9.71 7.42
CA LEU A 42 3.18 -10.16 6.14
C LEU A 42 2.13 -10.32 5.04
N LYS A 43 0.92 -10.80 5.37
CA LYS A 43 -0.18 -10.88 4.40
C LYS A 43 -0.63 -9.50 3.91
N ILE A 44 -0.72 -8.52 4.81
CA ILE A 44 -1.06 -7.14 4.46
C ILE A 44 0.01 -6.55 3.53
N ILE A 45 1.28 -6.66 3.92
CA ILE A 45 2.43 -6.18 3.15
C ILE A 45 2.41 -6.79 1.75
N ARG A 46 2.30 -8.12 1.65
CA ARG A 46 2.25 -8.83 0.37
C ARG A 46 1.11 -8.31 -0.52
N SER A 47 -0.08 -8.15 0.05
CA SER A 47 -1.25 -7.71 -0.72
C SER A 47 -1.07 -6.29 -1.26
N LEU A 48 -0.53 -5.38 -0.45
CA LEU A 48 -0.32 -3.99 -0.84
C LEU A 48 0.87 -3.81 -1.80
N ARG A 49 1.94 -4.59 -1.65
CA ARG A 49 3.04 -4.62 -2.62
C ARG A 49 2.57 -5.13 -3.98
N CYS A 50 1.73 -6.17 -4.02
CA CYS A 50 1.10 -6.62 -5.27
C CYS A 50 0.16 -5.57 -5.89
N ALA A 51 -0.43 -4.71 -5.06
CA ALA A 51 -1.24 -3.56 -5.50
C ALA A 51 -0.40 -2.30 -5.78
N ASN A 52 0.93 -2.42 -5.86
CA ASN A 52 1.87 -1.37 -6.26
C ASN A 52 1.90 -0.11 -5.35
N TYR A 53 1.49 -0.25 -4.09
CA TYR A 53 1.65 0.80 -3.08
C TYR A 53 3.13 1.01 -2.73
N SER A 54 3.48 2.26 -2.41
CA SER A 54 4.81 2.59 -1.90
C SER A 54 5.06 1.92 -0.55
N LEU A 55 6.34 1.78 -0.22
CA LEU A 55 6.75 1.20 1.04
C LEU A 55 6.32 2.08 2.22
N GLU A 56 6.37 3.38 2.00
CA GLU A 56 6.00 4.48 2.89
C GLU A 56 4.51 4.41 3.24
N SER A 57 3.63 4.23 2.24
CA SER A 57 2.20 4.04 2.46
C SER A 57 1.87 2.78 3.25
N ILE A 58 2.57 1.68 2.96
CA ILE A 58 2.41 0.41 3.70
C ILE A 58 2.86 0.59 5.15
N LEU A 59 4.01 1.23 5.37
CA LEU A 59 4.55 1.48 6.70
C LEU A 59 3.63 2.39 7.53
N ARG A 60 3.10 3.45 6.91
CA ARG A 60 2.11 4.35 7.54
C ARG A 60 0.87 3.58 7.99
N LEU A 61 0.35 2.70 7.14
CA LEU A 61 -0.79 1.85 7.49
C LEU A 61 -0.49 0.94 8.67
N LEU A 62 0.64 0.24 8.66
CA LEU A 62 1.01 -0.68 9.73
C LEU A 62 1.21 0.04 11.08
N GLN A 63 1.77 1.26 11.06
CA GLN A 63 1.91 2.10 12.25
C GLN A 63 0.56 2.55 12.80
N GLN A 64 -0.38 2.93 11.95
CA GLN A 64 -1.71 3.32 12.41
C GLN A 64 -2.53 2.14 12.90
N LEU A 65 -2.40 0.96 12.27
CA LEU A 65 -3.07 -0.26 12.73
C LEU A 65 -2.53 -0.75 14.07
N SER A 66 -1.24 -0.56 14.36
CA SER A 66 -0.68 -0.93 15.67
C SER A 66 -1.16 -0.03 16.81
N GLN A 67 -1.49 1.23 16.51
CA GLN A 67 -2.02 2.18 17.48
C GLN A 67 -3.55 2.09 17.61
N ASN A 68 -4.25 1.93 16.49
CA ASN A 68 -5.71 1.88 16.42
C ASN A 68 -6.16 0.86 15.36
N PRO A 69 -6.70 -0.30 15.77
CA PRO A 69 -7.25 -1.30 14.85
C PRO A 69 -8.42 -0.78 14.00
N GLY A 70 -9.11 0.28 14.43
CA GLY A 70 -10.22 0.93 13.72
C GLY A 70 -9.79 2.03 12.75
N THR A 71 -8.49 2.11 12.41
CA THR A 71 -7.98 3.09 11.44
C THR A 71 -8.67 2.95 10.08
N ASP A 72 -9.05 4.08 9.48
CA ASP A 72 -9.56 4.10 8.11
C ASP A 72 -8.44 3.84 7.09
N ILE A 73 -8.34 2.58 6.68
CA ILE A 73 -7.35 2.07 5.73
C ILE A 73 -7.32 2.91 4.44
N ARG A 74 -8.48 3.36 3.94
CA ARG A 74 -8.56 4.06 2.65
C ARG A 74 -7.92 5.42 2.73
N SER A 75 -8.29 6.21 3.74
CA SER A 75 -7.69 7.51 4.00
C SER A 75 -6.18 7.37 4.24
N THR A 76 -5.78 6.40 5.06
CA THR A 76 -4.36 6.17 5.34
C THR A 76 -3.54 5.88 4.09
N LEU A 77 -4.04 5.06 3.17
CA LEU A 77 -3.30 4.71 1.95
C LEU A 77 -3.27 5.84 0.92
N ASN A 78 -4.26 6.74 0.91
CA ASN A 78 -4.39 7.80 -0.11
C ASN A 78 -3.90 9.17 0.32
N THR A 79 -3.35 9.31 1.53
CA THR A 79 -2.82 10.58 2.03
C THR A 79 -1.30 10.45 2.23
N PRO A 80 -0.48 10.75 1.21
CA PRO A 80 0.97 10.78 1.36
C PRO A 80 1.38 11.87 2.35
N LYS A 81 2.44 11.64 3.12
CA LYS A 81 2.99 12.68 3.98
C LYS A 81 3.74 13.69 3.12
N GLN A 82 3.81 14.94 3.58
CA GLN A 82 4.55 16.01 2.89
C GLN A 82 6.06 15.72 2.79
N THR A 83 6.57 14.78 3.58
CA THR A 83 7.98 14.38 3.66
C THR A 83 8.32 13.16 2.81
N ASP A 84 7.35 12.59 2.07
CA ASP A 84 7.59 11.39 1.28
C ASP A 84 8.35 11.76 -0.01
N ASP A 85 9.65 11.43 -0.07
CA ASP A 85 10.55 11.73 -1.21
C ASP A 85 10.16 10.98 -2.49
N ILE A 86 9.50 9.82 -2.37
CA ILE A 86 9.03 8.99 -3.49
C ILE A 86 7.56 8.67 -3.28
N ILE A 87 6.69 9.33 -4.06
CA ILE A 87 5.25 9.09 -4.06
C ILE A 87 4.92 8.09 -5.18
N SER A 88 4.36 6.93 -4.84
CA SER A 88 3.83 5.99 -5.84
C SER A 88 2.52 6.52 -6.42
N VAL A 89 2.23 6.17 -7.69
CA VAL A 89 0.95 6.49 -8.35
C VAL A 89 -0.25 6.04 -7.51
N CYS A 90 -0.10 4.92 -6.79
CA CYS A 90 -1.16 4.37 -5.95
C CYS A 90 -1.42 5.17 -4.66
N ASP A 91 -0.47 6.03 -4.24
CA ASP A 91 -0.58 6.81 -3.00
C ASP A 91 -1.57 7.97 -3.11
N ARG A 92 -1.98 8.34 -4.32
CA ARG A 92 -3.06 9.30 -4.60
C ARG A 92 -4.05 8.76 -5.62
N LEU A 93 -4.24 7.44 -5.64
CA LEU A 93 -5.03 6.79 -6.69
C LEU A 93 -6.47 7.31 -6.73
N MET A 94 -7.11 7.43 -5.57
CA MET A 94 -8.48 7.92 -5.48
C MET A 94 -8.61 9.37 -5.96
N GLU A 95 -7.68 10.24 -5.54
CA GLU A 95 -7.64 11.64 -5.98
C GLU A 95 -7.41 11.73 -7.49
N SER A 96 -6.48 10.94 -8.02
CA SER A 96 -6.14 10.93 -9.44
C SER A 96 -7.31 10.45 -10.30
N LEU A 97 -8.04 9.43 -9.85
CA LEU A 97 -9.20 8.92 -10.55
C LEU A 97 -10.37 9.91 -10.51
N SER A 98 -10.62 10.53 -9.36
CA SER A 98 -11.66 11.56 -9.23
C SER A 98 -11.35 12.79 -10.09
N ALA A 99 -10.09 13.22 -10.15
CA ALA A 99 -9.68 14.30 -11.04
C ALA A 99 -9.86 13.93 -12.52
N ALA A 100 -9.51 12.69 -12.90
CA ALA A 100 -9.70 12.21 -14.26
C ALA A 100 -11.19 12.15 -14.67
N GLU A 101 -12.06 11.73 -13.74
CA GLU A 101 -13.51 11.72 -13.94
C GLU A 101 -14.05 13.14 -14.17
N GLN A 102 -13.65 14.09 -13.32
CA GLN A 102 -14.07 15.49 -13.47
C GLN A 102 -13.57 16.07 -14.81
N ASN A 103 -12.31 15.84 -15.15
CA ASN A 103 -11.74 16.30 -16.43
C ASN A 103 -12.51 15.74 -17.63
N ALA A 104 -12.97 14.48 -17.56
CA ALA A 104 -13.77 13.88 -18.62
C ALA A 104 -15.16 14.52 -18.73
N ALA A 105 -15.79 14.87 -17.61
CA ALA A 105 -17.05 15.60 -17.59
C ALA A 105 -16.90 16.99 -18.22
N ASP A 106 -15.86 17.75 -17.85
CA ASP A 106 -15.60 19.08 -18.38
C ASP A 106 -15.35 19.04 -19.91
N LEU A 107 -14.63 18.01 -20.38
CA LEU A 107 -14.42 17.79 -21.82
C LEU A 107 -15.73 17.51 -22.57
N LEU A 108 -16.64 16.74 -21.98
CA LEU A 108 -17.95 16.48 -22.58
C LEU A 108 -18.77 17.77 -22.70
N ASP A 109 -18.76 18.61 -21.66
CA ASP A 109 -19.46 19.90 -21.67
C ASP A 109 -18.89 20.85 -22.74
N MET A 110 -17.55 20.92 -22.84
CA MET A 110 -16.90 21.70 -23.90
C MET A 110 -17.26 21.19 -25.30
N LEU A 111 -17.32 19.87 -25.51
CA LEU A 111 -17.72 19.29 -26.80
C LEU A 111 -19.20 19.58 -27.13
N HIS A 112 -20.08 19.55 -26.14
CA HIS A 112 -21.48 19.94 -26.32
C HIS A 112 -21.62 21.42 -26.68
N ASP A 113 -20.89 22.31 -26.00
CA ASP A 113 -20.89 23.75 -26.32
C ASP A 113 -20.32 24.01 -27.72
N MET A 114 -19.21 23.35 -28.10
CA MET A 114 -18.67 23.43 -29.45
C MET A 114 -19.68 22.96 -30.50
N LYS A 115 -20.36 21.82 -30.26
CA LYS A 115 -21.40 21.33 -31.17
C LYS A 115 -22.55 22.32 -31.30
N ALA A 116 -22.99 22.95 -30.21
CA ALA A 116 -24.07 23.93 -30.24
C ALA A 116 -23.68 25.23 -30.97
N ARG A 117 -22.41 25.64 -30.88
CA ARG A 117 -21.91 26.88 -31.52
C ARG A 117 -21.59 26.76 -33.00
N PHE A 118 -21.24 25.55 -33.47
CA PHE A 118 -20.76 25.32 -34.83
C PHE A 118 -21.62 24.34 -35.65
N SER A 119 -22.81 23.98 -35.14
CA SER A 119 -23.86 23.26 -35.88
C SER A 119 -24.97 24.21 -36.34
#